data_AF-A0A2V9TBM8-F1
#
_entry.id   AF-A0A2V9TBM8-F1
#
_cell.length_a   1.000
_cell.length_b   1.000
_cell.length_c   1.000
_cell.angle_alpha   90.00
_cell.angle_beta   90.00
_cell.angle_gamma   90.00
#
_symmetry.space_group_name_H-M   'P 1'
#
loop_
_entity.id
_entity.type
_entity.pdbx_description
1 polymer ?
#
loop_
_entity_poly.entity_id
_entity_poly.type
_entity_poly.pdbx_seq_one_letter_code
_entity_poly.pdbx_strand_id
1 'polypeptide(L)'
;SGDHWVAYAVGKGRVIELSEPVPDPETFAQDLRRLIDKQKVLISLWNALTTVSVPYRKPHDGLTMLELVNYAEDPLRVQVRVKGSFHSIRYATPERGCCESLTPVQHDGFTEFVIPALRIGGRVHLKERHGGERTVPANAK
;
A
#
# COMPACT_ATOMS: atom_id res chain seq x y z
N SER A 1 25.52 -21.11 -10.25
CA SER A 1 26.01 -21.21 -8.87
C SER A 1 25.43 -20.04 -8.11
N GLY A 2 24.58 -20.13 -7.11
CA GLY A 2 23.74 -21.16 -6.50
C GLY A 2 22.69 -20.35 -5.69
N ASP A 3 21.45 -20.79 -5.58
CA ASP A 3 20.40 -19.95 -5.00
C ASP A 3 20.75 -19.52 -3.55
N HIS A 4 21.00 -18.21 -3.34
CA HIS A 4 21.45 -17.59 -2.07
C HIS A 4 20.30 -17.36 -1.08
N TRP A 5 19.25 -18.17 -1.16
CA TRP A 5 18.08 -18.07 -0.30
C TRP A 5 17.44 -19.42 -0.05
N VAL A 6 16.85 -19.58 1.14
CA VAL A 6 16.08 -20.76 1.51
C VAL A 6 14.64 -20.31 1.75
N ALA A 7 13.66 -21.02 1.16
CA ALA A 7 12.26 -20.82 1.52
C ALA A 7 11.70 -22.01 2.27
N TYR A 8 10.90 -21.71 3.29
CA TYR A 8 10.15 -22.70 4.04
C TYR A 8 8.70 -22.24 4.22
N ALA A 9 7.77 -23.18 4.14
CA ALA A 9 6.35 -22.91 4.33
C ALA A 9 6.06 -22.67 5.82
N VAL A 10 5.25 -21.64 6.11
CA VAL A 10 4.78 -21.34 7.48
C VAL A 10 3.27 -21.09 7.42
N GLY A 11 2.50 -22.09 7.86
CA GLY A 11 1.03 -22.05 7.77
C GLY A 11 0.55 -21.92 6.33
N LYS A 12 -0.17 -20.84 6.02
CA LYS A 12 -0.62 -20.50 4.66
C LYS A 12 0.38 -19.62 3.88
N GLY A 13 1.52 -19.29 4.48
CA GLY A 13 2.54 -18.41 3.92
C GLY A 13 3.86 -19.12 3.65
N ARG A 14 4.85 -18.34 3.25
CA ARG A 14 6.25 -18.76 3.11
C ARG A 14 7.15 -17.73 3.76
N VAL A 15 8.23 -18.18 4.39
CA VAL A 15 9.34 -17.33 4.80
C VAL A 15 10.48 -17.57 3.82
N ILE A 16 11.19 -16.50 3.48
CA ILE A 16 12.37 -16.52 2.62
C ILE A 16 13.50 -15.96 3.45
N GLU A 17 14.52 -16.78 3.70
CA GLU A 17 15.72 -16.42 4.43
C GLU A 17 16.86 -16.20 3.43
N LEU A 18 17.49 -15.04 3.51
CA LEU A 18 18.66 -14.69 2.69
C LEU A 18 19.92 -15.08 3.45
N SER A 19 20.84 -15.77 2.79
CA SER A 19 22.07 -16.27 3.43
C SER A 19 23.10 -15.18 3.71
N GLU A 20 22.98 -14.00 3.08
CA GLU A 20 23.87 -12.86 3.24
C GLU A 20 23.06 -11.56 3.44
N PRO A 21 23.60 -10.56 4.15
CA PRO A 21 22.98 -9.24 4.24
C PRO A 21 22.77 -8.64 2.85
N VAL A 22 21.63 -7.98 2.64
CA VAL A 22 21.34 -7.26 1.39
C VAL A 22 22.29 -6.06 1.28
N PRO A 23 23.23 -6.04 0.32
CA PRO A 23 24.20 -4.94 0.22
C PRO A 23 23.63 -3.75 -0.58
N ASP A 24 22.66 -4.00 -1.45
CA ASP A 24 22.03 -3.01 -2.32
C ASP A 24 20.49 -3.11 -2.25
N PRO A 25 19.80 -2.08 -1.72
CA PRO A 25 18.33 -2.03 -1.67
C PRO A 25 17.65 -2.17 -3.02
N GLU A 26 18.27 -1.70 -4.12
CA GLU A 26 17.66 -1.78 -5.45
C GLU A 26 17.62 -3.20 -5.99
N THR A 27 18.72 -3.94 -5.86
CA THR A 27 18.80 -5.36 -6.21
C THR A 27 17.75 -6.16 -5.43
N PHE A 28 17.65 -5.94 -4.13
CA PHE A 28 16.61 -6.61 -3.31
C PHE A 28 15.19 -6.23 -3.74
N ALA A 29 14.97 -4.99 -4.16
CA ALA A 29 13.67 -4.56 -4.67
C ALA A 29 13.24 -5.32 -5.93
N GLN A 30 14.19 -5.65 -6.80
CA GLN A 30 13.91 -6.41 -8.02
C GLN A 30 13.52 -7.86 -7.67
N ASP A 31 14.23 -8.48 -6.74
CA ASP A 31 13.93 -9.85 -6.29
C ASP A 31 12.61 -9.92 -5.54
N LEU A 32 12.34 -8.96 -4.65
CA LEU A 32 11.05 -8.86 -3.95
C LEU A 32 9.87 -8.75 -4.92
N ARG A 33 10.00 -7.98 -6.01
CA ARG A 33 8.95 -7.88 -7.04
C ARG A 33 8.70 -9.20 -7.76
N ARG A 34 9.75 -9.97 -8.06
CA ARG A 34 9.62 -11.31 -8.65
C ARG A 34 8.88 -12.27 -7.72
N LEU A 35 9.06 -12.11 -6.40
CA LEU A 35 8.42 -12.95 -5.39
C LEU A 35 6.95 -12.60 -5.11
N ILE A 36 6.53 -11.35 -5.33
CA ILE A 36 5.18 -10.86 -5.00
C ILE A 36 4.14 -11.10 -6.12
N ASP A 37 4.49 -11.84 -7.17
CA ASP A 37 3.76 -11.89 -8.46
C ASP A 37 2.21 -11.95 -8.38
N LYS A 38 1.57 -11.06 -9.15
CA LYS A 38 0.13 -10.90 -9.46
C LYS A 38 -0.89 -10.96 -8.31
N GLN A 39 -0.60 -10.43 -7.13
CA GLN A 39 -1.70 -9.98 -6.27
C GLN A 39 -2.48 -8.89 -7.03
N LYS A 40 -3.70 -9.24 -7.50
CA LYS A 40 -4.60 -8.37 -8.29
C LYS A 40 -4.50 -6.94 -7.76
N VAL A 41 -3.97 -6.05 -8.61
CA VAL A 41 -3.41 -4.75 -8.24
C VAL A 41 -4.47 -3.86 -7.62
N LEU A 42 -4.60 -3.93 -6.31
CA LEU A 42 -5.43 -3.01 -5.52
C LEU A 42 -4.71 -1.68 -5.30
N ILE A 43 -3.39 -1.71 -5.35
CA ILE A 43 -2.49 -0.60 -5.09
C ILE A 43 -1.39 -0.63 -6.15
N SER A 44 -1.12 0.51 -6.75
CA SER A 44 0.06 0.75 -7.58
C SER A 44 0.88 1.87 -6.95
N LEU A 45 2.20 1.69 -6.93
CA LEU A 45 3.14 2.69 -6.43
C LEU A 45 4.10 3.07 -7.56
N TRP A 46 4.37 4.37 -7.71
CA TRP A 46 5.43 4.90 -8.59
C TRP A 46 6.45 5.68 -7.76
N ASN A 47 7.68 5.76 -8.26
CA ASN A 47 8.84 6.33 -7.56
C ASN A 47 9.06 5.67 -6.19
N ALA A 48 8.82 4.36 -6.13
CA ALA A 48 8.69 3.59 -4.90
C ALA A 48 9.55 2.34 -4.97
N LEU A 49 10.78 2.47 -5.51
CA LEU A 49 11.62 1.32 -5.84
C LEU A 49 11.82 0.45 -4.60
N THR A 50 12.17 1.06 -3.48
CA THR A 50 12.48 0.43 -2.20
C THR A 50 11.31 0.46 -1.21
N THR A 51 10.08 0.57 -1.73
CA THR A 51 8.87 0.69 -0.90
C THR A 51 7.97 -0.52 -1.02
N VAL A 52 7.51 -1.02 0.12
CA VAL A 52 6.48 -2.07 0.23
C VAL A 52 5.19 -1.43 0.73
N SER A 53 4.06 -1.79 0.12
CA SER A 53 2.73 -1.42 0.62
C SER A 53 1.95 -2.63 1.12
N VAL A 54 1.32 -2.50 2.27
CA VAL A 54 0.41 -3.51 2.84
C VAL A 54 -1.01 -2.93 2.95
N PRO A 55 -1.98 -3.45 2.18
CA PRO A 55 -3.39 -3.08 2.33
C PRO A 55 -4.01 -3.72 3.58
N TYR A 56 -4.71 -2.91 4.36
CA TYR A 56 -5.58 -3.37 5.45
C TYR A 56 -7.04 -3.18 5.07
N ARG A 57 -7.78 -4.28 5.08
CA ARG A 57 -9.21 -4.31 4.75
C ARG A 57 -10.02 -4.70 5.95
N LYS A 58 -11.17 -4.05 6.13
CA LYS A 58 -12.19 -4.55 7.06
C LYS A 58 -13.16 -5.47 6.31
N PRO A 59 -13.72 -6.49 6.97
CA PRO A 59 -14.64 -7.44 6.32
C PRO A 59 -15.86 -6.82 5.62
N HIS A 60 -16.22 -5.57 5.92
CA HIS A 60 -17.38 -4.87 5.34
C HIS A 60 -17.07 -3.50 4.72
N ASP A 61 -15.99 -2.81 5.16
CA ASP A 61 -15.69 -1.43 4.72
C ASP A 61 -14.65 -1.36 3.59
N GLY A 62 -14.30 -2.50 2.98
CA GLY A 62 -13.28 -2.54 1.95
C GLY A 62 -11.89 -2.14 2.47
N LEU A 63 -11.11 -1.46 1.62
CA LEU A 63 -9.76 -0.99 1.97
C LEU A 63 -9.87 0.23 2.90
N THR A 64 -9.25 0.17 4.07
CA THR A 64 -9.37 1.24 5.08
C THR A 64 -8.04 1.89 5.44
N MET A 65 -6.93 1.18 5.22
CA MET A 65 -5.60 1.68 5.52
C MET A 65 -4.56 1.06 4.60
N LEU A 66 -3.51 1.83 4.32
CA LEU A 66 -2.26 1.35 3.75
C LEU A 66 -1.14 1.57 4.76
N GLU A 67 -0.32 0.55 4.94
CA GLU A 67 1.01 0.72 5.50
C GLU A 67 2.02 0.79 4.37
N LEU A 68 2.95 1.72 4.48
CA LEU A 68 4.06 1.92 3.57
C LEU A 68 5.35 1.79 4.36
N VAL A 69 6.28 1.00 3.87
CA VAL A 69 7.61 0.83 4.46
C VAL A 69 8.64 1.08 3.37
N ASN A 70 9.50 2.06 3.59
CA ASN A 70 10.70 2.27 2.80
C ASN A 70 11.87 1.64 3.55
N TYR A 71 12.52 0.66 2.94
CA TYR A 71 13.70 0.00 3.53
C TYR A 71 15.02 0.59 3.06
N ALA A 72 14.99 1.66 2.26
CA ALA A 72 16.15 2.52 2.02
C ALA A 72 16.20 3.65 3.05
N GLU A 73 17.39 4.18 3.32
CA GLU A 73 17.58 5.28 4.29
C GLU A 73 17.11 6.64 3.72
N ASP A 74 17.08 6.77 2.39
CA ASP A 74 16.73 8.02 1.70
C ASP A 74 15.22 8.24 1.60
N PRO A 75 14.69 9.43 1.98
CA PRO A 75 13.28 9.76 1.84
C PRO A 75 12.80 9.77 0.39
N LEU A 76 11.65 9.14 0.12
CA LEU A 76 11.06 9.08 -1.21
C LEU A 76 9.73 9.84 -1.32
N ARG A 77 9.53 10.51 -2.46
CA ARG A 77 8.22 11.02 -2.87
C ARG A 77 7.50 9.94 -3.67
N VAL A 78 6.44 9.36 -3.09
CA VAL A 78 5.74 8.19 -3.65
C VAL A 78 4.39 8.59 -4.21
N GLN A 79 4.13 8.27 -5.47
CA GLN A 79 2.80 8.36 -6.06
C GLN A 79 2.06 7.06 -5.80
N VAL A 80 0.84 7.16 -5.27
CA VAL A 80 -0.02 6.02 -4.94
C VAL A 80 -1.28 6.07 -5.79
N ARG A 81 -1.68 4.94 -6.34
CA ARG A 81 -3.01 4.71 -6.92
C ARG A 81 -3.66 3.52 -6.24
N VAL A 82 -4.86 3.70 -5.73
CA VAL A 82 -5.64 2.65 -5.07
C VAL A 82 -6.95 2.43 -5.81
N LYS A 83 -7.41 1.19 -5.89
CA LYS A 83 -8.75 0.89 -6.41
C LYS A 83 -9.80 1.32 -5.38
N GLY A 84 -10.78 2.10 -5.81
CA GLY A 84 -11.84 2.67 -4.97
C GLY A 84 -11.88 4.20 -5.01
N SER A 85 -12.96 4.78 -4.48
CA SER A 85 -13.22 6.22 -4.49
C SER A 85 -13.16 6.77 -3.06
N PHE A 86 -11.98 7.26 -2.67
CA PHE A 86 -11.70 7.77 -1.33
C PHE A 86 -11.67 9.29 -1.34
N HIS A 87 -12.45 9.93 -0.48
CA HIS A 87 -12.54 11.39 -0.41
C HIS A 87 -11.65 12.01 0.67
N SER A 88 -11.15 11.19 1.60
CA SER A 88 -10.29 11.64 2.69
C SER A 88 -9.10 10.70 2.79
N ILE A 89 -7.91 11.27 2.61
CA ILE A 89 -6.62 10.59 2.71
C ILE A 89 -5.86 11.25 3.87
N ARG A 90 -5.61 10.52 4.94
CA ARG A 90 -4.87 11.03 6.11
C ARG A 90 -3.57 10.25 6.28
N TYR A 91 -2.46 10.95 6.18
CA TYR A 91 -1.12 10.39 6.25
C TYR A 91 -0.48 10.65 7.61
N ALA A 92 0.06 9.60 8.21
CA ALA A 92 0.77 9.64 9.47
C ALA A 92 2.16 9.04 9.30
N THR A 93 3.14 9.60 10.02
CA THR A 93 4.52 9.15 10.02
C THR A 93 5.01 8.94 11.44
N PRO A 94 5.97 8.03 11.69
CA PRO A 94 6.63 7.92 12.98
C PRO A 94 7.27 9.24 13.45
N GLU A 95 7.78 10.04 12.51
CA GLU A 95 8.53 11.26 12.81
C GLU A 95 7.64 12.44 13.23
N ARG A 96 6.42 12.53 12.69
CA ARG A 96 5.52 13.69 12.92
C ARG A 96 4.20 13.33 13.58
N GLY A 97 3.92 12.04 13.78
CA GLY A 97 2.62 11.56 14.27
C GLY A 97 1.52 11.69 13.21
N CYS A 98 0.29 11.96 13.66
CA CYS A 98 -0.91 12.03 12.85
C CYS A 98 -1.49 13.46 12.81
N CYS A 99 -2.10 13.93 11.73
CA CYS A 99 -2.08 13.40 10.36
C CYS A 99 -2.12 14.56 9.37
N GLU A 100 -1.31 14.47 8.32
CA GLU A 100 -1.37 15.35 7.15
C GLU A 100 -2.52 14.92 6.24
N SER A 101 -3.34 15.87 5.81
CA SER A 101 -4.39 15.62 4.81
C SER A 101 -3.80 15.70 3.42
N LEU A 102 -3.89 14.61 2.65
CA LEU A 102 -3.44 14.57 1.27
C LEU A 102 -4.61 14.79 0.31
N THR A 103 -4.34 15.42 -0.83
CA THR A 103 -5.37 15.70 -1.84
C THR A 103 -5.61 14.45 -2.71
N PRO A 104 -6.81 13.85 -2.68
CA PRO A 104 -7.15 12.75 -3.58
C PRO A 104 -7.55 13.27 -4.97
N VAL A 105 -7.12 12.55 -6.01
CA VAL A 105 -7.63 12.69 -7.38
C VAL A 105 -8.35 11.40 -7.74
N GLN A 106 -9.62 11.48 -8.13
CA GLN A 106 -10.44 10.31 -8.45
C GLN A 106 -10.65 10.23 -9.97
N HIS A 107 -10.32 9.09 -10.57
CA HIS A 107 -10.60 8.80 -11.98
C HIS A 107 -10.70 7.28 -12.22
N ASP A 108 -11.57 6.87 -13.14
CA ASP A 108 -11.72 5.48 -13.59
C ASP A 108 -11.88 4.43 -12.48
N GLY A 109 -12.52 4.79 -11.36
CA GLY A 109 -12.71 3.90 -10.21
C GLY A 109 -11.46 3.71 -9.34
N PHE A 110 -10.48 4.60 -9.47
CA PHE A 110 -9.29 4.69 -8.65
C PHE A 110 -9.19 6.03 -7.94
N THR A 111 -8.46 6.04 -6.84
CA THR A 111 -8.02 7.26 -6.15
C THR A 111 -6.51 7.34 -6.17
N GLU A 112 -5.99 8.48 -6.57
CA GLU A 112 -4.57 8.80 -6.64
C GLU A 112 -4.20 9.90 -5.66
N PHE A 113 -3.02 9.81 -5.07
CA PHE A 113 -2.46 10.81 -4.17
C PHE A 113 -0.94 10.66 -4.06
N VAL A 114 -0.29 11.72 -3.54
CA VAL A 114 1.17 11.77 -3.38
C VAL A 114 1.52 11.71 -1.90
N ILE A 115 2.43 10.81 -1.53
CA ILE A 115 3.15 10.86 -0.26
C ILE A 115 4.35 11.81 -0.44
N PRO A 116 4.43 12.92 0.33
CA PRO A 116 5.42 13.95 0.08
C PRO A 116 6.85 13.51 0.41
N ALA A 117 7.04 12.78 1.52
CA ALA A 117 8.32 12.24 1.94
C ALA A 117 8.12 11.01 2.85
N LEU A 118 8.39 9.82 2.31
CA LEU A 118 8.40 8.56 3.04
C LEU A 118 9.83 8.20 3.43
N ARG A 119 10.18 8.36 4.72
CA ARG A 119 11.52 8.04 5.22
C ARG A 119 11.68 6.56 5.57
N ILE A 120 11.10 6.12 6.69
CA ILE A 120 11.15 4.71 7.12
C ILE A 120 9.77 4.05 6.93
N GLY A 121 8.71 4.71 7.42
CA GLY A 121 7.37 4.15 7.36
C GLY A 121 6.29 5.20 7.36
N GLY A 122 5.09 4.80 6.96
CA GLY A 122 3.94 5.67 6.88
C GLY A 122 2.63 4.91 6.91
N ARG A 123 1.62 5.50 7.54
CA ARG A 123 0.25 4.99 7.55
C ARG A 123 -0.67 5.94 6.82
N VAL A 124 -1.41 5.42 5.86
CA VAL A 124 -2.43 6.16 5.11
C VAL A 124 -3.80 5.63 5.50
N HIS A 125 -4.60 6.44 6.17
CA HIS A 125 -6.00 6.14 6.44
C HIS A 125 -6.87 6.62 5.29
N LEU A 126 -7.71 5.73 4.79
CA LEU A 126 -8.57 5.94 3.64
C LEU A 126 -10.03 5.96 4.11
N LYS A 127 -10.81 6.94 3.64
CA LYS A 127 -12.27 6.99 3.86
C LYS A 127 -12.99 7.10 2.53
N GLU A 128 -13.83 6.12 2.26
CA GLU A 128 -14.78 6.14 1.15
C GLU A 128 -15.90 7.12 1.45
N ARG A 129 -16.49 7.68 0.39
CA ARG A 129 -17.72 8.45 0.54
C ARG A 129 -18.79 7.39 0.64
N HIS A 130 -19.39 7.19 1.81
CA HIS A 130 -20.57 6.34 1.91
C HIS A 130 -21.56 6.82 0.85
N GLY A 131 -21.78 5.99 -0.17
CA GLY A 131 -22.86 6.22 -1.12
C GLY A 131 -24.12 6.33 -0.30
N GLY A 132 -24.86 7.43 -0.50
CA GLY A 132 -26.17 7.58 0.10
C GLY A 132 -26.95 6.28 -0.04
N GLU A 133 -27.55 5.88 1.06
CA GLU A 133 -28.62 4.90 1.15
C GLU A 133 -29.41 4.89 -0.17
N ARG A 134 -29.44 3.75 -0.88
CA ARG A 134 -30.44 3.56 -1.92
C ARG A 134 -31.78 3.67 -1.22
N THR A 135 -32.40 4.84 -1.28
CA THR A 135 -33.81 5.01 -0.98
C THR A 135 -34.55 4.12 -1.96
N VAL A 136 -34.94 2.94 -1.46
CA VAL A 136 -35.96 2.13 -2.11
C VAL A 136 -37.21 3.00 -2.11
N PRO A 137 -37.76 3.40 -3.27
CA PRO A 137 -39.00 4.15 -3.27
C PRO A 137 -40.07 3.27 -2.62
N ALA A 138 -40.61 3.76 -1.50
CA ALA A 138 -41.81 3.21 -0.90
C ALA A 138 -42.96 3.49 -1.85
N ASN A 139 -43.19 2.59 -2.81
CA ASN A 139 -44.48 2.37 -3.48
C ASN A 139 -44.38 1.15 -4.39
N ALA A 140 -44.71 -0.02 -3.83
CA ALA A 140 -45.44 -1.04 -4.57
C ALA A 140 -46.71 -1.30 -3.75
N LYS A 141 -47.83 -0.79 -4.27
CA LYS A 141 -49.19 -1.16 -3.86
C LYS A 141 -49.42 -2.63 -4.17
#